data_AF-A0A367LT48-F1
#
_entry.id   AF-A0A367LT48-F1
#
_cell.length_a   1.000
_cell.length_b   1.000
_cell.length_c   1.000
_cell.angle_alpha   90.00
_cell.angle_beta   90.00
_cell.angle_gamma   90.00
#
_symmetry.space_group_name_H-M   'P 1'
#
loop_
_entity.id
_entity.type
_entity.pdbx_description
1 polymer ?
#
loop_
_entity_poly.entity_id
_entity_poly.type
_entity_poly.pdbx_seq_one_letter_code
_entity_poly.pdbx_strand_id
1 'polypeptide(L)' 'HEPLGVVGQIIPWNFPLLMAAWKLAPALAAGNCVVLKPAEQTPLGICVLLELIGDLLPPGVLNVVQGFG' A
#
# COMPACT_ATOMS: atom_id res chain seq x y z
N HIS A 1 7.22 -2.43 21.76
CA HIS A 1 6.34 -1.71 20.82
C HIS A 1 5.46 -2.74 20.14
N GLU A 2 4.16 -2.47 20.02
CA GLU A 2 3.18 -3.36 19.40
C GLU A 2 2.66 -2.75 18.09
N PRO A 3 2.23 -3.57 17.11
CA PRO A 3 1.58 -3.08 15.91
C PRO A 3 0.29 -2.32 16.22
N LEU A 4 -0.07 -1.37 15.37
CA LEU A 4 -1.37 -0.69 15.41
C LEU A 4 -2.51 -1.57 14.89
N GLY A 5 -2.20 -2.66 14.19
CA GLY A 5 -3.16 -3.56 13.59
C GLY A 5 -3.34 -3.27 12.10
N VAL A 6 -4.54 -2.87 11.68
CA VAL A 6 -4.85 -2.55 10.27
C VAL A 6 -4.76 -1.05 10.06
N VAL A 7 -3.95 -0.61 9.09
CA VAL A 7 -3.75 0.82 8.80
C VAL A 7 -4.15 1.17 7.36
N GLY A 8 -4.86 2.28 7.20
CA GLY A 8 -5.18 2.86 5.90
C GLY A 8 -4.05 3.77 5.41
N GLN A 9 -3.68 3.64 4.13
CA GLN A 9 -2.65 4.47 3.52
C GLN A 9 -3.11 5.05 2.19
N ILE A 10 -3.22 6.38 2.12
CA ILE A 10 -3.54 7.10 0.89
C ILE A 10 -2.24 7.54 0.21
N ILE A 11 -2.09 7.22 -1.07
CA ILE A 11 -0.90 7.53 -1.87
C ILE A 11 -1.21 8.68 -2.85
N PRO A 12 -0.45 9.78 -2.82
CA PRO A 12 -0.68 10.92 -3.71
C PRO A 12 -0.21 10.65 -5.14
N TRP A 13 -0.68 11.47 -6.08
CA TRP A 13 -0.48 11.27 -7.51
C TRP A 13 0.93 11.62 -8.02
N ASN A 14 1.68 12.46 -7.31
CA ASN A 14 2.91 13.09 -7.79
C ASN A 14 4.14 12.16 -7.78
N PHE A 15 4.23 11.27 -6.80
CA PHE A 15 5.33 10.29 -6.69
C PHE A 15 4.78 8.93 -6.22
N PRO A 16 3.88 8.28 -6.99
CA PRO A 16 3.06 7.19 -6.49
C PRO A 16 3.87 6.00 -5.99
N LEU A 17 4.87 5.56 -6.75
CA LEU A 17 5.72 4.41 -6.37
C LEU A 17 6.60 4.72 -5.15
N LEU A 18 7.26 5.88 -5.15
CA LEU A 18 8.11 6.30 -4.03
C LEU A 18 7.30 6.45 -2.75
N MET A 19 6.13 7.08 -2.82
CA MET A 19 5.27 7.30 -1.66
C MET A 19 4.65 6.00 -1.15
N ALA A 20 4.30 5.07 -2.04
CA ALA A 20 3.87 3.73 -1.64
C ALA A 20 4.99 2.99 -0.92
N ALA A 21 6.21 2.96 -1.47
CA ALA A 21 7.35 2.31 -0.82
C ALA A 21 7.66 2.91 0.55
N TRP A 22 7.67 4.24 0.66
CA TRP A 22 7.96 4.95 1.92
C TRP A 22 6.89 4.68 3.00
N LYS A 23 5.63 4.47 2.62
CA LYS A 23 4.56 4.18 3.58
C LYS A 23 4.40 2.69 3.89
N LEU A 24 4.55 1.82 2.90
CA LEU A 24 4.39 0.37 3.04
C LEU A 24 5.52 -0.24 3.86
N ALA A 25 6.79 0.07 3.54
CA ALA A 25 7.94 -0.54 4.17
C ALA A 25 7.92 -0.43 5.72
N PRO A 26 7.75 0.77 6.32
CA PRO A 26 7.70 0.88 7.79
C PRO A 26 6.43 0.27 8.39
N ALA A 27 5.28 0.33 7.71
CA ALA A 27 4.04 -0.26 8.23
C ALA A 27 4.14 -1.79 8.31
N LEU A 28 4.62 -2.43 7.25
CA LEU A 28 4.85 -3.88 7.20
C LEU A 28 5.96 -4.30 8.19
N ALA A 29 7.08 -3.56 8.25
CA ALA A 29 8.16 -3.86 9.18
C ALA A 29 7.73 -3.75 10.65
N ALA A 30 6.78 -2.85 10.96
CA ALA A 30 6.19 -2.72 12.29
C ALA A 30 5.07 -3.76 12.57
N GLY A 31 4.81 -4.70 11.65
CA GLY A 31 3.84 -5.78 11.83
C GLY A 31 2.38 -5.41 11.57
N ASN A 32 2.12 -4.33 10.82
CA ASN A 32 0.75 -3.91 10.48
C ASN A 32 0.26 -4.55 9.17
N CYS A 33 -1.04 -4.77 9.08
CA CYS A 33 -1.72 -4.99 7.80
C CYS A 33 -2.09 -3.65 7.17
N VAL A 34 -2.08 -3.56 5.84
CA VAL A 34 -2.29 -2.31 5.11
C VAL A 34 -3.47 -2.41 4.15
N VAL A 35 -4.32 -1.38 4.17
CA VAL A 35 -5.28 -1.07 3.10
C VAL A 35 -4.76 0.15 2.36
N LEU A 36 -4.26 -0.06 1.15
CA LEU A 36 -3.64 0.94 0.31
C LEU A 36 -4.67 1.53 -0.65
N LYS A 37 -4.80 2.85 -0.68
CA LYS A 37 -5.63 3.58 -1.65
C LYS A 37 -4.76 4.51 -2.48
N PRO A 38 -4.45 4.16 -3.74
CA PRO A 38 -3.73 5.07 -4.61
C PRO A 38 -4.61 6.17 -5.18
N ALA A 39 -4.00 7.29 -5.55
CA ALA A 39 -4.67 8.37 -6.24
C ALA A 39 -5.22 7.91 -7.60
N GLU A 40 -6.44 8.33 -7.91
CA GLU A 40 -7.16 7.94 -9.12
C GLU A 40 -6.49 8.39 -10.43
N GLN A 41 -5.63 9.42 -10.38
CA GLN A 41 -4.89 9.93 -11.54
C GLN A 41 -3.72 9.01 -11.93
N THR A 42 -3.14 8.28 -10.97
CA THR A 42 -1.94 7.45 -11.21
C THR A 42 -2.02 6.03 -10.60
N PRO A 43 -3.12 5.28 -10.81
CA PRO A 43 -3.34 4.00 -10.14
C PRO A 43 -2.48 2.86 -10.72
N LEU A 44 -2.12 2.93 -12.01
CA LEU A 44 -1.52 1.80 -12.73
C LEU A 44 -0.16 1.38 -12.19
N GLY A 45 0.69 2.33 -11.80
CA GLY A 45 2.01 2.01 -11.23
C GLY A 45 1.88 1.18 -9.95
N ILE A 46 0.86 1.45 -9.14
CA ILE A 46 0.57 0.71 -7.92
C ILE A 46 0.03 -0.68 -8.23
N CYS A 47 -0.83 -0.83 -9.25
CA CYS A 47 -1.27 -2.15 -9.69
C CYS A 47 -0.09 -3.03 -10.11
N VAL A 48 0.82 -2.49 -10.94
CA VAL A 48 2.01 -3.24 -11.38
C VAL A 48 2.91 -3.59 -10.19
N LEU A 49 3.10 -2.67 -9.24
CA LEU A 49 3.85 -2.97 -8.02
C LEU A 49 3.24 -4.16 -7.27
N LEU A 50 1.92 -4.19 -7.11
CA LEU A 50 1.21 -5.26 -6.41
C LEU A 50 1.24 -6.59 -7.17
N GLU A 51 1.23 -6.57 -8.50
CA GLU A 51 1.46 -7.78 -9.31
C GLU A 51 2.85 -8.37 -9.09
N LEU A 52 3.86 -7.52 -8.86
CA LEU A 52 5.25 -7.94 -8.66
C LEU A 52 5.54 -8.47 -7.25
N ILE A 53 4.79 -8.02 -6.23
CA ILE A 53 5.06 -8.36 -4.82
C ILE A 53 3.95 -9.16 -4.15
N GLY A 54 2.82 -9.39 -4.84
CA GLY A 54 1.61 -9.92 -4.24
C GLY A 54 1.75 -11.35 -3.71
N ASP A 55 2.70 -12.12 -4.23
CA ASP A 55 3.04 -13.48 -3.80
C ASP A 55 4.05 -13.53 -2.64
N LEU A 56 4.70 -12.40 -2.33
CA LEU A 56 5.69 -12.30 -1.23
C LEU A 56 5.02 -12.18 0.15
N LEU A 57 3.75 -11.75 0.20
CA LEU A 57 3.04 -11.43 1.43
C LEU A 57 1.93 -12.45 1.71
N PRO A 58 1.67 -12.79 2.98
CA PRO A 58 0.50 -13.60 3.33
C PRO A 58 -0.81 -12.93 2.86
N PRO A 59 -1.83 -13.71 2.45
CA PRO A 59 -3.12 -13.17 2.06
C PRO A 59 -3.71 -12.24 3.12
N GLY A 60 -4.17 -11.06 2.70
CA GLY A 60 -4.79 -10.06 3.58
C GLY A 60 -3.83 -9.11 4.29
N VAL A 61 -2.51 -9.29 4.18
CA VAL A 61 -1.52 -8.37 4.76
C VAL A 61 -1.46 -7.05 3.99
N LEU A 62 -1.56 -7.09 2.67
CA LEU A 62 -1.61 -5.93 1.81
C LEU A 62 -2.84 -6.04 0.91
N ASN A 63 -3.75 -5.07 1.05
CA ASN A 63 -4.95 -4.96 0.22
C ASN A 63 -4.94 -3.62 -0.48
N VAL A 64 -5.52 -3.54 -1.67
CA VAL A 64 -5.65 -2.29 -2.43
C VAL A 64 -7.12 -1.99 -2.71
N VAL A 65 -7.50 -0.73 -2.54
CA VAL A 65 -8.82 -0.22 -2.90
C VAL A 65 -8.66 0.94 -3.87
N GLN A 66 -9.33 0.83 -5.02
CA GLN A 66 -9.33 1.86 -6.05
C GLN A 66 -10.56 2.76 -5.89
N GLY A 67 -10.43 4.04 -6.24
CA GLY A 67 -11.56 4.97 -6.26
C GLY A 67 -11.18 6.40 -5.88
N PHE A 68 -12.17 7.28 -5.86
CA PHE A 68 -12.04 8.69 -5.48
C PHE A 68 -11.95 8.88 -3.95
N GLY A 69 -11.39 10.01 -3.50
CA GLY A 69 -11.34 10.42 -2.09
C GLY A 69 -10.08 9.99 -1.36
#